data_AF-A0A4Y0BQT8-F1
#
_entry.id   AF-A0A4Y0BQT8-F1
#
_cell.length_a   1.000
_cell.length_b   1.000
_cell.length_c   1.000
_cell.angle_alpha   90.00
_cell.angle_beta   90.00
_cell.angle_gamma   90.00
#
_symmetry.space_group_name_H-M   'P 1'
#
loop_
_entity.id
_entity.type
_entity.pdbx_description
1 polymer ?
#
loop_
_entity_poly.entity_id
_entity_poly.type
_entity_poly.pdbx_seq_one_letter_code
_entity_poly.pdbx_strand_id
1 'polypeptide(L)'
;MTRSDRIFDTITTVICFVFLIAKGYALPATDTAPKVENSNKTELFAYPAEQSAIESKQNARNRTPLYIPKQCAENEILYPGDHENDWVCDCKPTYVYHPHQQKCYQMYTKGYCPSGQIIYIEPNGKTPVCVPNNCPDGEVYFIDVCAKLNEEHKRCEHANIRMVVGINETTHKLECVNISDVKFNQSWINDSRN
;
A
#
# COMPACT_ATOMS: atom_id res chain seq x y z
N MET A 1 -18.26 15.82 54.55
CA MET A 1 -18.39 14.99 55.77
C MET A 1 -19.81 14.44 55.82
N THR A 2 -19.92 13.11 56.05
CA THR A 2 -21.14 12.30 56.42
C THR A 2 -22.32 12.33 55.44
N ARG A 3 -22.59 11.30 54.63
CA ARG A 3 -23.07 9.93 54.92
C ARG A 3 -24.36 9.91 55.75
N SER A 4 -25.46 9.45 55.16
CA SER A 4 -26.45 8.64 55.88
C SER A 4 -27.22 7.75 54.90
N ASP A 5 -27.21 6.46 55.22
CA ASP A 5 -27.79 5.32 54.53
C ASP A 5 -29.25 5.08 54.97
N ARG A 6 -30.03 4.46 54.07
CA ARG A 6 -31.10 3.45 54.26
C ARG A 6 -32.37 3.81 55.04
N ILE A 7 -33.51 3.53 54.41
CA ILE A 7 -34.62 2.82 55.07
C ILE A 7 -35.09 1.68 54.17
N PHE A 8 -34.95 0.48 54.71
CA PHE A 8 -35.53 -0.79 54.31
C PHE A 8 -36.97 -0.80 54.82
N ASP A 9 -37.95 -1.22 54.02
CA ASP A 9 -39.12 -1.87 54.60
C ASP A 9 -39.68 -2.95 53.68
N THR A 10 -39.90 -4.07 54.33
CA THR A 10 -40.27 -5.39 53.82
C THR A 10 -41.78 -5.65 54.00
N ILE A 11 -42.25 -6.78 53.47
CA ILE A 11 -43.41 -7.58 53.92
C ILE A 11 -44.70 -7.45 53.08
N THR A 12 -44.82 -8.43 52.16
CA THR A 12 -45.95 -9.38 52.07
C THR A 12 -47.21 -8.93 51.33
N THR A 13 -47.59 -9.66 50.27
CA THR A 13 -48.70 -10.64 50.32
C THR A 13 -48.77 -11.41 49.00
N VAL A 14 -48.63 -12.73 49.09
CA VAL A 14 -48.82 -13.69 48.00
C VAL A 14 -50.32 -13.88 47.80
N ILE A 15 -50.83 -13.62 46.59
CA ILE A 15 -52.15 -14.12 46.16
C ILE A 15 -51.97 -14.76 44.78
N CYS A 16 -52.08 -16.08 44.77
CA CYS A 16 -52.23 -16.90 43.58
C CYS A 16 -53.52 -16.53 42.83
N PHE A 17 -53.40 -16.09 41.59
CA PHE A 17 -54.44 -16.27 40.58
C PHE A 17 -53.86 -17.06 39.41
N VAL A 18 -54.21 -18.34 39.41
CA VAL A 18 -54.09 -19.25 38.27
C VAL A 18 -55.10 -18.79 37.23
N PHE A 19 -54.68 -18.31 36.05
CA PHE A 19 -55.46 -18.44 34.82
C PHE A 19 -54.57 -18.36 33.56
N LEU A 20 -54.65 -19.45 32.79
CA LEU A 20 -54.50 -19.58 31.33
C LEU A 20 -53.09 -19.52 30.73
N ILE A 21 -52.49 -20.70 30.71
CA ILE A 21 -51.41 -21.12 29.82
C ILE A 21 -51.96 -21.16 28.38
N ALA A 22 -51.80 -20.08 27.62
CA ALA A 22 -51.84 -20.20 26.17
C ALA A 22 -50.57 -20.98 25.76
N LYS A 23 -50.74 -22.25 25.39
CA LYS A 23 -49.69 -23.04 24.74
C LYS A 23 -49.35 -22.41 23.39
N GLY A 24 -48.44 -21.43 23.40
CA GLY A 24 -47.65 -21.09 22.24
C GLY A 24 -46.74 -22.29 21.96
N TYR A 25 -47.06 -23.04 20.91
CA TYR A 25 -46.10 -23.98 20.33
C TYR A 25 -44.95 -23.15 19.75
N ALA A 26 -43.91 -22.92 20.54
CA ALA A 26 -42.63 -22.46 20.01
C ALA A 26 -42.04 -23.63 19.23
N LEU A 27 -42.11 -23.55 17.90
CA LEU A 27 -41.33 -24.40 17.01
C LEU A 27 -39.84 -24.03 17.21
N PRO A 28 -38.94 -25.01 17.40
CA PRO A 28 -37.52 -24.73 17.28
C PRO A 28 -37.23 -24.39 15.80
N ALA A 29 -36.79 -23.17 15.54
CA ALA A 29 -36.20 -22.81 14.26
C ALA A 29 -34.82 -23.48 14.17
N THR A 30 -34.77 -24.74 13.72
CA THR A 30 -33.57 -25.32 13.14
C THR A 30 -33.44 -24.82 11.71
N ASP A 31 -32.95 -23.59 11.55
CA ASP A 31 -32.36 -23.13 10.29
C ASP A 31 -30.89 -23.54 10.26
N THR A 32 -30.62 -24.84 10.15
CA THR A 32 -29.42 -25.30 9.45
C THR A 32 -29.79 -25.49 7.99
N ALA A 33 -30.03 -24.37 7.30
CA ALA A 33 -29.86 -24.36 5.86
C ALA A 33 -28.39 -24.76 5.59
N PRO A 34 -28.11 -25.76 4.75
CA PRO A 34 -26.75 -25.99 4.29
C PRO A 34 -26.30 -24.69 3.64
N LYS A 35 -25.27 -24.06 4.21
CA LYS A 35 -24.54 -22.99 3.54
C LYS A 35 -24.02 -23.63 2.27
N VAL A 36 -24.72 -23.39 1.16
CA VAL A 36 -24.21 -23.67 -0.18
C VAL A 36 -23.00 -22.74 -0.30
N GLU A 37 -21.83 -23.26 0.07
CA GLU A 37 -20.57 -22.70 -0.38
C GLU A 37 -20.60 -22.80 -1.90
N ASN A 38 -21.04 -21.70 -2.52
CA ASN A 38 -20.89 -21.50 -3.93
C ASN A 38 -19.39 -21.41 -4.16
N SER A 39 -18.78 -22.57 -4.42
CA SER A 39 -17.37 -22.75 -4.71
C SER A 39 -17.09 -22.17 -6.08
N ASN A 40 -17.12 -20.85 -6.15
CA ASN A 40 -16.40 -20.09 -7.14
C ASN A 40 -15.34 -19.28 -6.40
N LYS A 41 -14.60 -19.96 -5.51
CA LYS A 41 -13.43 -19.42 -4.84
C LYS A 41 -12.34 -19.33 -5.91
N THR A 42 -12.37 -18.26 -6.69
CA THR A 42 -11.22 -17.89 -7.52
C THR A 42 -10.04 -17.82 -6.56
N GLU A 43 -9.07 -18.70 -6.73
CA GLU A 43 -7.88 -18.72 -5.89
C GLU A 43 -7.23 -17.34 -5.97
N LEU A 44 -7.23 -16.61 -4.86
CA LEU A 44 -6.67 -15.28 -4.78
C LEU A 44 -5.17 -15.43 -4.58
N PHE A 45 -4.42 -15.30 -5.67
CA PHE A 45 -2.96 -15.30 -5.63
C PHE A 45 -2.47 -13.91 -5.21
N ALA A 46 -1.70 -13.85 -4.11
CA ALA A 46 -1.08 -12.65 -3.61
C ALA A 46 0.45 -12.81 -3.63
N TYR A 47 1.15 -11.76 -4.05
CA TYR A 47 2.60 -11.68 -4.06
C TYR A 47 3.07 -10.61 -3.08
N PRO A 48 4.18 -10.81 -2.35
CA PRO A 48 4.84 -9.72 -1.64
C PRO A 48 5.15 -8.59 -2.64
N ALA A 49 4.64 -7.40 -2.39
CA ALA A 49 5.03 -6.23 -3.16
C ALA A 49 6.34 -5.65 -2.61
N GLU A 50 7.03 -4.89 -3.46
CA GLU A 50 8.22 -4.14 -3.08
C GLU A 50 7.88 -3.19 -1.92
N GLN A 51 8.55 -3.38 -0.79
CA GLN A 51 8.48 -2.48 0.35
C GLN A 51 9.27 -1.22 0.05
N SER A 52 8.88 -0.11 0.69
CA SER A 52 9.73 1.08 0.70
C SER A 52 11.12 0.75 1.25
N ALA A 53 12.18 1.40 0.76
CA ALA A 53 13.50 1.30 1.38
C ALA A 53 13.62 2.19 2.64
N ILE A 54 12.61 3.02 2.92
CA ILE A 54 12.63 4.02 3.99
C ILE A 54 11.96 3.42 5.23
N GLU A 55 12.70 3.39 6.35
CA GLU A 55 12.23 2.82 7.61
C GLU A 55 10.95 3.49 8.12
N SER A 56 10.86 4.82 8.02
CA SER A 56 9.67 5.57 8.46
C SER A 56 8.41 5.31 7.61
N LYS A 57 8.54 4.63 6.47
CA LYS A 57 7.42 4.23 5.61
C LYS A 57 7.05 2.75 5.79
N GLN A 58 7.74 2.02 6.66
CA GLN A 58 7.38 0.64 6.98
C GLN A 58 6.16 0.60 7.91
N ASN A 59 5.37 -0.46 7.78
CA ASN A 59 4.25 -0.70 8.68
C ASN A 59 4.76 -1.04 10.09
N ALA A 60 4.18 -0.40 11.12
CA ALA A 60 4.60 -0.57 12.52
C ALA A 60 4.47 -2.01 13.06
N ARG A 61 3.64 -2.85 12.43
CA ARG A 61 3.47 -4.27 12.77
C ARG A 61 4.26 -5.20 11.84
N ASN A 62 5.23 -4.66 11.08
CA ASN A 62 6.07 -5.40 10.15
C ASN A 62 5.28 -6.20 9.10
N ARG A 63 4.15 -5.65 8.65
CA ARG A 63 3.33 -6.24 7.58
C ARG A 63 3.85 -5.78 6.22
N THR A 64 3.97 -6.71 5.29
CA THR A 64 4.41 -6.44 3.91
C THR A 64 3.25 -6.03 3.02
N PRO A 65 3.39 -4.97 2.20
CA PRO A 65 2.42 -4.67 1.15
C PRO A 65 2.25 -5.84 0.17
N LEU A 66 1.08 -5.97 -0.43
CA LEU A 66 0.75 -7.09 -1.31
C LEU A 66 0.36 -6.60 -2.69
N TYR A 67 0.84 -7.32 -3.71
CA TYR A 67 0.30 -7.24 -5.06
C TYR A 67 -0.69 -8.37 -5.27
N ILE A 68 -1.95 -8.01 -5.52
CA ILE A 68 -3.01 -8.95 -5.85
C ILE A 68 -3.57 -8.54 -7.22
N PRO A 69 -3.49 -9.40 -8.25
CA PRO A 69 -3.98 -9.06 -9.58
C PRO A 69 -5.43 -8.59 -9.55
N LYS A 70 -5.70 -7.45 -10.19
CA LYS A 70 -7.04 -6.81 -10.30
C LYS A 70 -7.66 -6.32 -8.99
N GLN A 71 -6.94 -6.37 -7.87
CA GLN A 71 -7.44 -5.87 -6.58
C GLN A 71 -7.34 -4.35 -6.44
N CYS A 72 -6.21 -3.76 -6.85
CA CYS A 72 -5.97 -2.32 -6.86
C CYS A 72 -5.88 -1.80 -8.30
N ALA A 73 -5.91 -0.47 -8.48
CA ALA A 73 -5.76 0.12 -9.79
C ALA A 73 -4.34 -0.05 -10.35
N GLU A 74 -4.15 0.34 -11.61
CA GLU A 74 -2.82 0.32 -12.22
C GLU A 74 -1.84 1.17 -11.42
N ASN A 75 -0.64 0.63 -11.18
CA ASN A 75 0.42 1.25 -10.39
C ASN A 75 0.11 1.46 -8.90
N GLU A 76 -0.90 0.77 -8.38
CA GLU A 76 -1.18 0.66 -6.95
C GLU A 76 -0.84 -0.72 -6.39
N ILE A 77 -0.60 -0.79 -5.09
CA ILE A 77 -0.44 -2.02 -4.32
C ILE A 77 -1.23 -1.90 -3.00
N LEU A 78 -1.50 -3.04 -2.38
CA LEU A 78 -2.28 -3.11 -1.15
C LEU A 78 -1.37 -2.91 0.06
N TYR A 79 -1.49 -1.76 0.72
CA TYR A 79 -0.74 -1.45 1.94
C TYR A 79 -1.54 -1.85 3.19
N PRO A 80 -0.88 -2.42 4.20
CA PRO A 80 -1.49 -2.71 5.49
C PRO A 80 -1.66 -1.43 6.32
N GLY A 81 -2.85 -1.22 6.88
CA GLY A 81 -3.10 -0.17 7.85
C GLY A 81 -2.62 -0.54 9.26
N ASP A 82 -2.94 0.34 10.22
CA ASP A 82 -2.52 0.21 11.62
C ASP A 82 -3.37 -0.79 12.42
N HIS A 83 -4.53 -1.18 11.88
CA HIS A 83 -5.40 -2.22 12.41
C HIS A 83 -5.25 -3.54 11.63
N GLU A 84 -5.55 -4.67 12.27
CA GLU A 84 -5.28 -6.02 11.74
C GLU A 84 -5.91 -6.29 10.37
N ASN A 85 -7.13 -5.79 10.17
CA ASN A 85 -7.90 -6.02 8.94
C ASN A 85 -7.95 -4.79 8.03
N ASP A 86 -7.18 -3.76 8.35
CA ASP A 86 -7.11 -2.54 7.53
C ASP A 86 -6.10 -2.73 6.41
N TRP A 87 -6.57 -2.45 5.19
CA TRP A 87 -5.81 -2.55 3.95
C TRP A 87 -6.32 -1.48 2.98
N VAL A 88 -5.39 -0.75 2.36
CA VAL A 88 -5.70 0.35 1.46
C VAL A 88 -4.87 0.21 0.17
N CYS A 89 -5.51 0.45 -0.98
CA CYS A 89 -4.77 0.60 -2.22
C CYS A 89 -4.13 1.99 -2.25
N ASP A 90 -2.82 2.04 -2.47
CA ASP A 90 -2.07 3.28 -2.65
C ASP A 90 -0.97 3.08 -3.69
N CYS A 91 -0.40 4.17 -4.19
CA CYS A 91 0.62 4.14 -5.22
C CYS A 91 1.85 3.32 -4.80
N LYS A 92 2.43 2.61 -5.77
CA LYS A 92 3.74 1.97 -5.61
C LYS A 92 4.83 2.99 -5.21
N PRO A 93 5.92 2.55 -4.58
CA PRO A 93 7.07 3.43 -4.33
C PRO A 93 7.51 4.17 -5.60
N THR A 94 7.85 5.45 -5.49
CA THR A 94 8.22 6.36 -6.62
C THR A 94 7.07 6.75 -7.59
N TYR A 95 5.83 6.36 -7.29
CA TYR A 95 4.64 6.80 -8.02
C TYR A 95 3.87 7.87 -7.24
N VAL A 96 3.15 8.70 -7.99
CA VAL A 96 2.44 9.88 -7.50
C VAL A 96 0.97 9.78 -7.87
N TYR A 97 0.10 9.94 -6.89
CA TYR A 97 -1.35 9.98 -7.10
C TYR A 97 -1.79 11.31 -7.72
N HIS A 98 -2.58 11.25 -8.79
CA HIS A 98 -3.23 12.41 -9.40
C HIS A 98 -4.75 12.40 -9.10
N PRO A 99 -5.26 13.30 -8.23
CA PRO A 99 -6.64 13.24 -7.75
C PRO A 99 -7.71 13.33 -8.83
N HIS A 100 -7.53 14.18 -9.86
CA HIS A 100 -8.53 14.35 -10.90
C HIS A 100 -8.65 13.16 -11.84
N GLN A 101 -7.55 12.44 -12.06
CA GLN A 101 -7.54 11.26 -12.94
C GLN A 101 -7.67 9.96 -12.16
N GLN A 102 -7.54 10.00 -10.83
CA GLN A 102 -7.58 8.85 -9.92
C GLN A 102 -6.60 7.75 -10.36
N LYS A 103 -5.36 8.15 -10.66
CA LYS A 103 -4.31 7.28 -11.18
C LYS A 103 -2.96 7.60 -10.55
N CYS A 104 -2.14 6.57 -10.43
CA CYS A 104 -0.74 6.69 -10.01
C CYS A 104 0.19 6.77 -11.23
N TYR A 105 1.06 7.78 -11.24
CA TYR A 105 2.05 8.00 -12.31
C TYR A 105 3.45 7.96 -11.73
N GLN A 106 4.38 7.27 -12.40
CA GLN A 106 5.76 7.23 -11.95
C GLN A 106 6.40 8.62 -12.10
N MET A 107 7.20 9.03 -11.14
CA MET A 107 8.05 10.22 -11.30
C MET A 107 8.94 10.07 -12.54
N TYR A 108 9.41 11.20 -13.08
CA TYR A 108 10.20 11.27 -14.31
C TYR A 108 9.51 10.75 -15.58
N THR A 109 8.22 10.46 -15.53
CA THR A 109 7.41 10.20 -16.73
C THR A 109 6.56 11.42 -17.06
N LYS A 110 6.09 11.51 -18.31
CA LYS A 110 5.14 12.56 -18.72
C LYS A 110 3.88 12.53 -17.85
N GLY A 111 3.31 11.34 -17.64
CA GLY A 111 2.06 11.14 -16.89
C GLY A 111 0.96 12.13 -17.29
N TYR A 112 0.46 12.91 -16.32
CA TYR A 112 -0.56 13.94 -16.53
C TYR A 112 -0.01 15.30 -16.96
N CYS A 113 1.31 15.46 -17.06
CA CYS A 113 1.92 16.71 -17.46
C CYS A 113 1.75 16.97 -18.98
N PRO A 114 1.78 18.26 -19.40
CA PRO A 114 1.86 18.63 -20.80
C PRO A 114 3.04 17.99 -21.54
N SER A 115 2.99 17.99 -22.87
CA SER A 115 4.13 17.53 -23.70
C SER A 115 5.39 18.35 -23.40
N GLY A 116 6.55 17.69 -23.39
CA GLY A 116 7.83 18.30 -23.00
C GLY A 116 8.02 18.48 -21.50
N GLN A 117 7.11 17.96 -20.66
CA GLN A 117 7.24 18.00 -19.20
C GLN A 117 7.11 16.61 -18.58
N ILE A 118 7.68 16.47 -17.39
CA ILE A 118 7.65 15.24 -16.58
C ILE A 118 7.22 15.55 -15.15
N ILE A 119 6.68 14.53 -14.47
CA ILE A 119 6.30 14.61 -13.06
C ILE A 119 7.55 14.56 -12.20
N TYR A 120 7.69 15.51 -11.29
CA TYR A 120 8.79 15.56 -10.34
C TYR A 120 8.29 15.94 -8.95
N ILE A 121 8.93 15.38 -7.92
CA ILE A 121 8.77 15.82 -6.54
C ILE A 121 10.16 16.24 -6.08
N GLU A 122 10.29 17.49 -5.63
CA GLU A 122 11.55 17.98 -5.08
C GLU A 122 12.01 17.10 -3.89
N PRO A 123 13.32 17.05 -3.59
CA PRO A 123 13.80 16.36 -2.41
C PRO A 123 13.16 16.98 -1.16
N ASN A 124 12.51 16.17 -0.32
CA ASN A 124 11.68 16.60 0.82
C ASN A 124 10.39 17.37 0.46
N GLY A 125 10.11 17.56 -0.83
CA GLY A 125 8.84 18.08 -1.31
C GLY A 125 7.70 17.10 -1.04
N LYS A 126 6.50 17.63 -0.83
CA LYS A 126 5.27 16.83 -0.64
C LYS A 126 4.28 16.97 -1.80
N THR A 127 4.58 17.86 -2.74
CA THR A 127 3.69 18.21 -3.84
C THR A 127 4.38 17.92 -5.16
N PRO A 128 3.79 17.10 -6.03
CA PRO A 128 4.31 16.87 -7.36
C PRO A 128 4.10 18.11 -8.24
N VAL A 129 5.08 18.36 -9.10
CA VAL A 129 5.11 19.46 -10.05
C VAL A 129 5.48 18.93 -11.43
N CYS A 130 5.01 19.62 -12.47
CA CYS A 130 5.46 19.36 -13.84
C CYS A 130 6.67 20.23 -14.14
N VAL A 131 7.80 19.60 -14.48
CA VAL A 131 9.05 20.28 -14.83
C VAL A 131 9.42 20.01 -16.29
N PRO A 132 10.09 20.94 -16.97
CA PRO A 132 10.58 20.71 -18.34
C PRO A 132 11.49 19.48 -18.42
N ASN A 133 11.33 18.69 -19.48
CA ASN A 133 12.23 17.61 -19.84
C ASN A 133 13.11 18.03 -21.01
N ASN A 134 14.43 17.98 -20.82
CA ASN A 134 15.41 18.33 -21.85
C ASN A 134 15.78 17.14 -22.75
N CYS A 135 15.05 16.03 -22.63
CA CYS A 135 15.23 14.82 -23.41
C CYS A 135 14.00 14.53 -24.28
N PRO A 136 14.15 13.71 -25.34
CA PRO A 136 13.02 13.24 -26.13
C PRO A 136 11.94 12.57 -25.28
N ASP A 137 10.71 12.57 -25.78
CA ASP A 137 9.59 11.89 -25.11
C ASP A 137 9.92 10.41 -24.85
N GLY A 138 9.80 9.98 -23.59
CA GLY A 138 10.14 8.62 -23.15
C GLY A 138 11.55 8.48 -22.56
N GLU A 139 12.37 9.52 -22.61
CA GLU A 139 13.71 9.56 -22.00
C GLU A 139 13.82 10.65 -20.94
N VAL A 140 14.80 10.49 -20.06
CA VAL A 140 15.06 11.36 -18.91
C VAL A 140 16.54 11.73 -18.86
N TYR A 141 16.84 12.92 -18.37
CA TYR A 141 18.22 13.38 -18.27
C TYR A 141 18.93 12.70 -17.10
N PHE A 142 19.88 11.82 -17.41
CA PHE A 142 20.61 10.96 -16.49
C PHE A 142 22.13 11.05 -16.74
N ILE A 143 22.89 11.63 -15.81
CA ILE A 143 24.36 11.75 -15.85
C ILE A 143 24.85 12.32 -17.20
N ASP A 144 24.34 13.47 -17.65
CA ASP A 144 24.74 14.07 -18.94
C ASP A 144 24.36 13.28 -20.20
N VAL A 145 23.43 12.32 -20.14
CA VAL A 145 22.76 11.76 -21.33
C VAL A 145 21.26 11.68 -21.14
N CYS A 146 20.54 11.53 -22.25
CA CYS A 146 19.16 11.05 -22.21
C CYS A 146 19.15 9.52 -22.14
N ALA A 147 18.43 8.98 -21.16
CA ALA A 147 18.30 7.54 -20.93
C ALA A 147 16.84 7.18 -20.67
N LYS A 148 16.47 5.93 -20.92
CA LYS A 148 15.13 5.44 -20.60
C LYS A 148 15.05 5.03 -19.13
N LEU A 149 13.95 5.43 -18.50
CA LEU A 149 13.66 5.07 -17.11
C LEU A 149 13.28 3.58 -17.01
N ASN A 150 13.71 2.92 -15.94
CA ASN A 150 13.54 1.50 -15.65
C ASN A 150 14.17 0.55 -16.70
N GLU A 151 15.16 1.02 -17.46
CA GLU A 151 15.91 0.21 -18.42
C GLU A 151 17.39 0.10 -18.04
N GLU A 152 18.02 -1.00 -18.45
CA GLU A 152 19.48 -1.17 -18.33
C GLU A 152 20.20 -0.08 -19.12
N HIS A 153 21.27 0.46 -18.54
CA HIS A 153 22.07 1.47 -19.22
C HIS A 153 23.56 1.20 -18.99
N LYS A 154 24.40 1.46 -19.99
CA LYS A 154 25.85 1.20 -19.95
C LYS A 154 26.56 1.87 -18.77
N ARG A 155 26.04 3.01 -18.31
CA ARG A 155 26.58 3.71 -17.13
C ARG A 155 26.18 3.10 -15.78
N CYS A 156 25.27 2.15 -15.80
CA CYS A 156 24.82 1.42 -14.63
C CYS A 156 25.38 -0.01 -14.60
N GLU A 157 26.45 -0.27 -15.35
CA GLU A 157 27.20 -1.53 -15.30
C GLU A 157 28.44 -1.37 -14.42
N HIS A 158 28.47 -2.08 -13.29
CA HIS A 158 29.58 -2.04 -12.33
C HIS A 158 29.93 -3.45 -11.88
N ALA A 159 31.21 -3.84 -11.92
CA ALA A 159 31.66 -5.18 -11.52
C ALA A 159 30.86 -6.34 -12.17
N ASN A 160 30.54 -6.22 -13.47
CA ASN A 160 29.68 -7.14 -14.25
C ASN A 160 28.23 -7.27 -13.74
N ILE A 161 27.77 -6.33 -12.92
CA ILE A 161 26.38 -6.22 -12.48
C ILE A 161 25.70 -5.15 -13.31
N ARG A 162 24.59 -5.51 -13.95
CA ARG A 162 23.76 -4.57 -14.71
C ARG A 162 22.64 -4.06 -13.82
N MET A 163 22.63 -2.75 -13.60
CA MET A 163 21.57 -2.03 -12.92
C MET A 163 20.77 -1.20 -13.93
N VAL A 164 19.60 -0.73 -13.51
CA VAL A 164 18.74 0.10 -14.34
C VAL A 164 18.82 1.56 -13.93
N VAL A 165 18.52 2.45 -14.87
CA VAL A 165 18.26 3.86 -14.53
C VAL A 165 16.92 3.92 -13.81
N GLY A 166 16.92 4.23 -12.52
CA GLY A 166 15.69 4.30 -11.74
C GLY A 166 15.72 5.44 -10.74
N ILE A 167 14.72 5.47 -9.87
CA ILE A 167 14.51 6.58 -8.94
C ILE A 167 14.85 6.09 -7.55
N ASN A 168 15.75 6.81 -6.88
CA ASN A 168 16.00 6.60 -5.47
C ASN A 168 14.80 7.13 -4.68
N GLU A 169 14.12 6.25 -3.94
CA GLU A 169 12.89 6.59 -3.22
C GLU A 169 13.09 7.65 -2.13
N THR A 170 14.29 7.74 -1.56
CA THR A 170 14.61 8.70 -0.50
C THR A 170 14.97 10.06 -1.07
N THR A 171 15.83 10.09 -2.09
CA THR A 171 16.36 11.35 -2.64
C THR A 171 15.48 11.92 -3.74
N HIS A 172 14.56 11.11 -4.30
CA HIS A 172 13.77 11.41 -5.49
C HIS A 172 14.61 11.72 -6.74
N LYS A 173 15.89 11.31 -6.76
CA LYS A 173 16.81 11.53 -7.88
C LYS A 173 16.95 10.29 -8.74
N LEU A 174 17.32 10.49 -10.00
CA LEU A 174 17.71 9.41 -10.89
C LEU A 174 19.09 8.87 -10.50
N GLU A 175 19.17 7.57 -10.29
CA GLU A 175 20.38 6.85 -9.89
C GLU A 175 20.42 5.48 -10.58
N CYS A 176 21.56 4.81 -10.52
CA CYS A 176 21.61 3.39 -10.88
C CYS A 176 21.01 2.59 -9.73
N VAL A 177 19.84 2.02 -9.95
CA VAL A 177 19.12 1.24 -8.93
C VAL A 177 19.23 -0.24 -9.23
N ASN A 178 19.46 -1.02 -8.18
CA ASN A 178 19.43 -2.47 -8.28
C ASN A 178 17.98 -2.95 -8.11
N ILE A 179 17.44 -3.57 -9.14
CA ILE A 179 16.11 -4.20 -9.14
C ILE A 179 16.16 -5.70 -8.83
N SER A 180 17.34 -6.25 -8.55
CA SER A 180 17.49 -7.64 -8.14
C SER A 180 17.31 -7.79 -6.64
N ASP A 181 16.60 -8.85 -6.22
CA ASP A 181 16.43 -9.23 -4.80
C ASP A 181 17.74 -9.61 -4.10
N VAL A 182 18.84 -9.69 -4.86
CA VAL A 182 20.18 -9.98 -4.35
C VAL A 182 20.79 -8.70 -3.77
N LYS A 183 20.96 -8.67 -2.45
CA LYS A 183 21.69 -7.60 -1.75
C LYS A 183 23.15 -7.60 -2.20
N PHE A 184 23.58 -6.55 -2.90
CA PHE A 184 24.99 -6.38 -3.26
C PHE A 184 25.80 -5.88 -2.06
N ASN A 185 27.04 -6.38 -1.94
CA ASN A 185 27.99 -5.83 -0.98
C ASN A 185 28.49 -4.47 -1.49
N GLN A 186 28.19 -3.41 -0.75
CA GLN A 186 28.45 -2.03 -1.14
C GLN A 186 29.95 -1.71 -1.26
N SER A 187 30.82 -2.52 -0.66
CA SER A 187 32.27 -2.42 -0.85
C SER A 187 32.70 -2.68 -2.29
N TRP A 188 32.00 -3.52 -3.04
CA TRP A 188 32.32 -3.84 -4.45
C TRP A 188 31.94 -2.72 -5.41
N ILE A 189 30.94 -1.91 -5.06
CA ILE A 189 30.47 -0.77 -5.87
C ILE A 189 31.40 0.44 -5.68
N ASN A 190 31.96 0.62 -4.48
CA ASN A 190 32.83 1.76 -4.18
C ASN A 190 34.24 1.60 -4.75
N ASP A 191 34.76 0.36 -4.83
CA ASP A 191 36.08 0.07 -5.40
C ASP A 191 36.13 0.28 -6.93
N SER A 192 34.95 0.27 -7.58
CA SER A 192 34.81 0.45 -9.03
C SER A 192 34.66 1.92 -9.46
N ARG A 193 34.64 2.87 -8.52
CA ARG A 193 34.47 4.32 -8.76
C ARG A 193 35.78 5.12 -8.74
N ASN A 194 36.93 4.44 -8.57
CA ASN A 194 38.28 5.02 -8.62
C ASN A 194 38.97 4.69 -9.94
#